data_AF-A0A4Z0L6N2-F1
#
_entry.id   AF-A0A4Z0L6N2-F1
#
_cell.length_a   1.000
_cell.length_b   1.000
_cell.length_c   1.000
_cell.angle_alpha   90.00
_cell.angle_beta   90.00
_cell.angle_gamma   90.00
#
_symmetry.space_group_name_H-M   'P 1'
#
loop_
_entity.id
_entity.type
_entity.pdbx_description
1 polymer ?
#
loop_
_entity_poly.entity_id
_entity_poly.type
_entity_poly.pdbx_seq_one_letter_code
_entity_poly.pdbx_strand_id
1 'polypeptide(L)'
;PRLVAGRVSWVYEPEMTPRDAYNAIVTNNIEMVAIENLPGRIAANSVIPYPPGIPMLLSGENFGDENSPQVGYLRSLQSWDHHFPGFEHETEGTEIIDGVYHVMCVKA
;
A
#
# COMPACT_ATOMS: atom_id res chain seq x y z
N PRO A 1 -5.13 -21.35 -7.01
CA PRO A 1 -6.59 -21.07 -6.87
C PRO A 1 -7.01 -21.01 -5.39
N ARG A 2 -7.20 -19.78 -4.87
CA ARG A 2 -8.15 -19.33 -3.82
C ARG A 2 -7.57 -18.05 -3.18
N LEU A 3 -7.73 -16.90 -3.85
CA LEU A 3 -7.35 -15.60 -3.27
C LEU A 3 -8.49 -14.58 -3.21
N VAL A 4 -9.71 -14.95 -3.62
CA VAL A 4 -10.86 -14.04 -3.57
C VAL A 4 -11.99 -14.68 -2.77
N ALA A 5 -11.85 -14.74 -1.44
CA ALA A 5 -12.94 -14.95 -0.48
C ALA A 5 -12.39 -15.00 0.95
N GLY A 6 -11.97 -13.84 1.47
CA GLY A 6 -11.70 -13.65 2.89
C GLY A 6 -12.15 -12.26 3.25
N ARG A 7 -13.01 -12.14 4.27
CA ARG A 7 -13.38 -10.86 4.88
C ARG A 7 -12.10 -10.05 5.11
N VAL A 8 -12.03 -8.82 4.59
CA VAL A 8 -10.93 -7.88 4.88
C VAL A 8 -11.08 -7.50 6.36
N SER A 9 -10.47 -8.28 7.25
CA SER A 9 -10.43 -8.01 8.69
C SER A 9 -9.00 -7.68 9.13
N TRP A 10 -8.29 -6.91 8.31
CA TRP A 10 -6.97 -6.38 8.62
C TRP A 10 -7.14 -4.99 9.25
N VAL A 11 -7.76 -4.94 10.44
CA VAL A 11 -7.80 -3.68 11.19
C VAL A 11 -6.49 -3.58 11.96
N TYR A 12 -5.53 -2.87 11.37
CA TYR A 12 -4.33 -2.45 12.10
C TYR A 12 -4.66 -1.19 12.88
N GLU A 13 -4.04 -1.03 14.04
CA GLU A 13 -4.18 0.22 14.81
C GLU A 13 -3.46 1.35 14.07
N PRO A 14 -4.09 2.52 13.90
CA PRO A 14 -3.44 3.67 13.28
C PRO A 14 -2.31 4.16 14.19
N GLU A 15 -1.08 4.20 13.67
CA GLU A 15 0.09 4.78 14.35
C GLU A 15 -0.05 6.30 14.51
N MET A 16 -0.77 6.93 13.58
CA MET A 16 -1.11 8.35 13.65
C MET A 16 -2.46 8.64 12.99
N THR A 17 -3.02 9.81 13.25
CA THR A 17 -4.29 10.18 12.63
C THR A 17 -4.11 10.44 11.13
N PRO A 18 -5.16 10.24 10.30
CA PRO A 18 -5.13 10.63 8.89
C PRO A 18 -4.73 12.09 8.66
N ARG A 19 -5.10 12.99 9.60
CA ARG A 19 -4.71 14.40 9.56
C ARG A 19 -3.20 14.58 9.73
N ASP A 20 -2.58 13.83 10.65
CA ASP A 20 -1.14 13.92 10.88
C ASP A 20 -0.34 13.34 9.71
N ALA A 21 -0.81 12.24 9.11
CA ALA A 21 -0.26 11.70 7.87
C ALA A 21 -0.36 12.72 6.72
N TYR A 22 -1.50 13.40 6.57
CA TYR A 22 -1.64 14.48 5.60
C TYR A 22 -0.70 15.67 5.89
N ASN A 23 -0.51 16.03 7.16
CA ASN A 23 0.45 17.07 7.55
C ASN A 23 1.89 16.68 7.17
N ALA A 24 2.26 15.41 7.24
CA ALA A 24 3.55 14.93 6.76
C ALA A 24 3.74 15.20 5.25
N ILE A 25 2.69 15.03 4.43
CA ILE A 25 2.72 15.41 3.02
C ILE A 25 2.95 16.92 2.86
N VAL A 26 2.15 17.75 3.56
CA VAL A 26 2.22 19.22 3.49
C VAL A 26 3.60 19.75 3.87
N THR A 27 4.26 19.09 4.82
CA THR A 27 5.59 19.48 5.34
C THR A 27 6.74 18.82 4.57
N ASN A 28 6.46 18.08 3.50
CA ASN A 28 7.46 17.32 2.74
C ASN A 28 8.25 16.31 3.61
N ASN A 29 7.60 15.80 4.66
CA ASN A 29 8.10 14.74 5.53
C ASN A 29 7.67 13.34 5.03
N ILE A 30 7.74 13.15 3.71
CA ILE A 30 7.34 11.91 3.04
C ILE A 30 8.43 11.45 2.06
N GLU A 31 8.42 10.18 1.73
CA GLU A 31 9.28 9.58 0.72
C GLU A 31 8.54 8.45 -0.02
N MET A 32 8.93 8.21 -1.28
CA MET A 32 8.42 7.09 -2.05
C MET A 32 9.20 5.83 -1.66
N VAL A 33 8.49 4.82 -1.19
CA VAL A 33 9.09 3.58 -0.68
C VAL A 33 8.69 2.42 -1.58
N ALA A 34 9.70 1.72 -2.10
CA ALA A 34 9.50 0.50 -2.90
C ALA A 34 8.81 -0.60 -2.08
N ILE A 35 8.03 -1.45 -2.75
CA ILE A 35 7.22 -2.52 -2.15
C ILE A 35 8.00 -3.47 -1.23
N GLU A 36 9.28 -3.68 -1.49
CA GLU A 36 10.17 -4.51 -0.68
C GLU A 36 10.46 -3.89 0.69
N ASN A 37 10.37 -2.56 0.80
CA ASN A 37 10.72 -1.78 1.99
C ASN A 37 9.48 -1.19 2.69
N LEU A 38 8.27 -1.56 2.27
CA LEU A 38 7.03 -1.14 2.92
C LEU A 38 6.80 -1.72 4.33
N PRO A 39 7.24 -2.94 4.68
CA PRO A 39 7.11 -3.43 6.05
C PRO A 39 7.64 -2.42 7.08
N GLY A 40 6.83 -2.16 8.11
CA GLY A 40 7.09 -1.23 9.20
C GLY A 40 6.85 0.25 8.87
N ARG A 41 6.53 0.60 7.62
CA ARG A 41 6.31 1.99 7.20
C ARG A 41 4.89 2.45 7.47
N ILE A 42 4.73 3.76 7.68
CA ILE A 42 3.43 4.42 7.84
C ILE A 42 3.02 5.03 6.51
N ALA A 43 1.86 4.65 6.00
CA ALA A 43 1.34 5.19 4.74
C ALA A 43 0.97 6.68 4.90
N ALA A 44 1.44 7.53 3.99
CA ALA A 44 1.09 8.94 3.97
C ALA A 44 -0.27 9.18 3.28
N ASN A 45 -0.64 8.31 2.33
CA ASN A 45 -1.91 8.31 1.62
C ASN A 45 -2.66 6.97 1.82
N SER A 46 -3.91 6.89 1.38
CA SER A 46 -4.66 5.63 1.38
C SER A 46 -4.24 4.75 0.20
N VAL A 47 -4.26 3.43 0.38
CA VAL A 47 -3.95 2.44 -0.66
C VAL A 47 -5.22 1.64 -1.00
N ILE A 48 -5.65 1.71 -2.26
CA ILE A 48 -6.94 1.17 -2.72
C ILE A 48 -6.72 0.30 -3.98
N PRO A 49 -6.50 -1.01 -3.82
CA PRO A 49 -6.34 -1.93 -4.94
C PRO A 49 -7.68 -2.29 -5.61
N TYR A 50 -7.66 -2.43 -6.93
CA TYR A 50 -8.79 -2.91 -7.74
C TYR A 50 -8.46 -4.25 -8.41
N PRO A 51 -9.27 -5.31 -8.19
CA PRO A 51 -10.36 -5.41 -7.21
C PRO A 51 -9.83 -5.46 -5.76
N PRO A 52 -10.66 -5.25 -4.71
CA PRO A 52 -12.10 -4.97 -4.73
C PRO A 52 -12.49 -3.48 -4.82
N GLY A 53 -11.54 -2.54 -4.76
CA GLY A 53 -11.86 -1.11 -4.82
C GLY A 53 -12.36 -0.50 -3.52
N ILE A 54 -11.97 -1.09 -2.39
CA ILE A 54 -12.17 -0.52 -1.04
C ILE A 54 -10.81 -0.29 -0.38
N PRO A 55 -10.67 0.70 0.54
CA PRO A 55 -9.40 0.97 1.19
C PRO A 55 -8.84 -0.28 1.87
N MET A 56 -7.62 -0.65 1.47
CA MET A 56 -6.83 -1.70 2.13
C MET A 56 -6.03 -1.12 3.29
N LEU A 57 -5.50 0.10 3.11
CA LEU A 57 -4.85 0.91 4.12
C LEU A 57 -5.38 2.35 4.03
N LEU A 58 -5.61 2.99 5.17
CA LEU A 58 -5.84 4.43 5.27
C LEU A 58 -4.53 5.16 5.62
N SER A 59 -4.45 6.45 5.28
CA SER A 59 -3.34 7.30 5.68
C SER A 59 -3.15 7.30 7.21
N GLY A 60 -1.92 7.10 7.67
CA GLY A 60 -1.56 6.99 9.09
C GLY A 60 -1.54 5.57 9.65
N GLU A 61 -1.98 4.58 8.87
CA GLU A 61 -1.85 3.15 9.22
C GLU A 61 -0.46 2.60 8.84
N ASN A 62 0.00 1.62 9.60
CA ASN A 62 1.26 0.92 9.36
C ASN A 62 1.05 -0.25 8.38
N PHE A 63 2.00 -0.47 7.48
CA PHE A 63 2.02 -1.63 6.60
C PHE A 63 2.20 -2.97 7.33
N GLY A 64 2.49 -2.99 8.62
CA GLY A 64 2.69 -4.21 9.41
C GLY A 64 4.12 -4.74 9.32
N ASP A 65 4.35 -5.98 9.73
CA ASP A 65 5.68 -6.59 9.69
C ASP A 65 5.99 -7.26 8.33
N GLU A 66 7.11 -7.99 8.26
CA GLU A 66 7.55 -8.73 7.07
C GLU A 66 6.53 -9.77 6.56
N ASN A 67 5.59 -10.19 7.41
CA ASN A 67 4.51 -11.12 7.07
C ASN A 67 3.19 -10.39 6.77
N SER A 68 3.25 -9.07 6.53
CA SER A 68 2.09 -8.23 6.23
C SER A 68 1.26 -8.82 5.08
N PRO A 69 -0.02 -9.14 5.32
CA PRO A 69 -0.91 -9.60 4.27
C PRO A 69 -1.22 -8.50 3.24
N GLN A 70 -1.18 -7.22 3.62
CA GLN A 70 -1.35 -6.10 2.70
C GLN A 70 -0.17 -5.99 1.73
N VAL A 71 1.06 -6.08 2.24
CA VAL A 71 2.26 -6.08 1.39
C VAL A 71 2.27 -7.34 0.51
N GLY A 72 1.93 -8.50 1.07
CA GLY A 72 1.78 -9.74 0.30
C GLY A 72 0.75 -9.64 -0.83
N TYR A 73 -0.35 -8.92 -0.60
CA TYR A 73 -1.35 -8.69 -1.63
C TYR A 73 -0.82 -7.78 -2.75
N LEU A 74 -0.20 -6.65 -2.41
CA LEU A 74 0.43 -5.77 -3.41
C LEU A 74 1.50 -6.50 -4.23
N ARG A 75 2.30 -7.36 -3.60
CA ARG A 75 3.32 -8.17 -4.31
C ARG A 75 2.68 -9.12 -5.31
N SER A 76 1.49 -9.64 -4.99
CA SER A 76 0.73 -10.51 -5.88
C SER A 76 0.17 -9.73 -7.09
N LEU A 77 -0.27 -8.49 -6.89
CA LEU A 77 -0.71 -7.59 -7.97
C LEU A 77 0.46 -7.22 -8.89
N GLN A 78 1.58 -6.75 -8.34
CA GLN A 78 2.78 -6.43 -9.14
C GLN A 78 3.26 -7.64 -9.94
N SER A 79 3.30 -8.82 -9.32
CA SER A 79 3.68 -10.05 -10.01
C SER A 79 2.74 -10.35 -11.17
N TRP A 80 1.42 -10.19 -11.01
CA TRP A 80 0.49 -10.36 -12.11
C TRP A 80 0.77 -9.38 -13.25
N ASP A 81 0.95 -8.10 -12.94
CA ASP A 81 1.15 -7.04 -13.92
C ASP A 81 2.42 -7.28 -14.75
N HIS A 82 3.47 -7.84 -14.14
CA HIS A 82 4.68 -8.27 -14.86
C HIS A 82 4.46 -9.45 -15.80
N HIS A 83 3.60 -10.39 -15.42
CA HIS A 83 3.34 -11.59 -16.23
C HIS A 83 2.35 -11.34 -17.36
N PHE A 84 1.46 -10.36 -17.22
CA PHE A 84 0.36 -10.09 -18.17
C PHE A 84 0.29 -8.62 -18.60
N PRO A 85 1.24 -8.13 -19.42
CA PRO A 85 1.18 -6.79 -19.97
C PRO A 85 -0.13 -6.54 -20.74
N GLY A 86 -0.78 -5.40 -20.49
CA GLY A 86 -2.11 -5.04 -21.01
C GLY A 86 -3.29 -5.45 -20.11
N PHE A 87 -3.02 -6.09 -18.97
CA PHE A 87 -4.01 -6.48 -17.96
C PHE A 87 -3.58 -6.04 -16.55
N GLU A 88 -2.92 -4.89 -16.46
CA GLU A 88 -2.41 -4.32 -15.23
C GLU A 88 -3.57 -3.97 -14.27
N HIS A 89 -3.30 -4.09 -12.97
CA HIS A 89 -4.24 -3.70 -11.94
C HIS A 89 -4.07 -2.23 -11.60
N GLU A 90 -5.20 -1.54 -11.43
CA GLU A 90 -5.22 -0.20 -10.85
C GLU A 90 -5.12 -0.28 -9.33
N THR A 91 -4.16 0.45 -8.75
CA THR A 91 -4.01 0.56 -7.29
C THR A 91 -3.82 2.03 -6.90
N GLU A 92 -4.91 2.68 -6.48
CA GLU A 92 -4.85 4.08 -6.03
C GLU A 92 -3.91 4.21 -4.82
N GLY A 93 -3.13 5.29 -4.78
CA GLY A 93 -2.15 5.55 -3.73
C GLY A 93 -0.77 4.94 -3.99
N THR A 94 -0.63 4.14 -5.05
CA THR A 94 0.67 3.63 -5.51
C THR A 94 1.16 4.40 -6.74
N GLU A 95 2.47 4.40 -6.93
CA GLU A 95 3.12 4.76 -8.20
C GLU A 95 3.98 3.58 -8.66
N ILE A 96 4.05 3.36 -9.97
CA ILE A 96 4.92 2.33 -10.55
C ILE A 96 6.14 3.02 -11.16
N ILE A 97 7.31 2.76 -10.61
CA ILE A 97 8.60 3.32 -11.04
C ILE A 97 9.48 2.16 -11.49
N ASP A 98 9.90 2.16 -12.75
CA ASP A 98 10.69 1.08 -13.37
C ASP A 98 10.08 -0.33 -13.17
N GLY A 99 8.74 -0.39 -13.21
CA GLY A 99 7.98 -1.63 -13.00
C GLY A 99 7.80 -2.02 -11.53
N VAL A 100 8.30 -1.25 -10.57
CA VAL A 100 8.18 -1.55 -9.14
C VAL A 100 7.17 -0.63 -8.48
N TYR A 101 6.27 -1.21 -7.69
CA TYR A 101 5.27 -0.50 -6.91
C TYR A 101 5.96 0.29 -5.80
N HIS A 102 5.58 1.54 -5.68
CA HIS A 102 6.00 2.43 -4.61
C HIS A 102 4.76 3.02 -3.94
N VAL A 103 4.87 3.26 -2.64
CA VAL A 103 3.85 4.01 -1.87
C VAL A 103 4.52 5.19 -1.20
N MET A 104 3.79 6.29 -1.11
CA MET A 104 4.21 7.45 -0.33
C MET A 104 4.09 7.12 1.16
N CYS A 105 5.21 7.11 1.88
CA CYS A 105 5.25 6.86 3.31
C CYS A 105 5.79 8.07 4.08
N VAL A 106 5.43 8.17 5.35
CA VAL A 106 6.06 9.11 6.28
C VAL A 106 7.53 8.70 6.46
N LYS A 107 8.45 9.67 6.45
CA LYS A 107 9.88 9.43 6.73
C LYS A 107 10.06 8.85 8.14
N ALA A 108 11.02 7.93 8.26
CA ALA A 108 11.42 7.36 9.55
C ALA A 108 12.20 8.36 10.42
#